data_AF-A0A261QUX3-F1
#
_entry.id   AF-A0A261QUX3-F1
#
_cell.length_a   1.000
_cell.length_b   1.000
_cell.length_c   1.000
_cell.angle_alpha   90.00
_cell.angle_beta   90.00
_cell.angle_gamma   90.00
#
_symmetry.space_group_name_H-M   'P 1'
#
loop_
_entity.id
_entity.type
_entity.pdbx_description
1 polymer ?
#
loop_
_entity_poly.entity_id
_entity_poly.type
_entity_poly.pdbx_seq_one_letter_code
_entity_poly.pdbx_strand_id
1 'polypeptide(L)'
;MNIVIFSHYAGSPEHGMVFRNYAMAREWVRQGHDVTIVASGYSHVRQHQPTFKGRVGIQMLDGVRYVWLWGPRYSPASHFGRVASMGAYTLQCQLFPLPAGRRYDVVIASSPHPFTIYPAARLARRHKARLIFDIRDLWPLTPIHLGDAPTWHPFIRAMQAAEDYGCRHADLVTAVPHNAEPYLQSRGLAAGRFLPIGNGALVDTVPPQPLPEQHAALLAHLRDSNAFILGYAGTLGHANAMEAVVDALPRTHSRVHLVMMGDGSSRESLQKQAGRLGCLERVHFLAPVTRRQVPSFLNRIDVAYVGLHASPLYAYGASLTKLNDYMLASVPILYSVGDTNNPVQASGAGLCCPPGDPLAIATAIDQMAAMSSDHLHAMGAAGREWCLANNLVAHHTRHILSTLEQLPSRSRAA
;
A
#
# COMPACT_ATOMS: atom_id res chain seq x y z
N MET A 1 18.72 16.17 -10.16
CA MET A 1 18.41 16.55 -8.76
C MET A 1 18.97 15.50 -7.81
N ASN A 2 19.38 15.92 -6.62
CA ASN A 2 19.74 15.07 -5.49
C ASN A 2 18.53 14.96 -4.55
N ILE A 3 17.92 13.77 -4.48
CA ILE A 3 16.70 13.51 -3.72
C ILE A 3 17.03 12.64 -2.51
N VAL A 4 16.53 12.99 -1.33
CA VAL A 4 16.65 12.15 -0.14
C VAL A 4 15.30 11.83 0.47
N ILE A 5 15.09 10.56 0.81
CA ILE A 5 13.85 10.04 1.37
C ILE A 5 14.13 9.50 2.77
N PHE A 6 13.56 10.11 3.79
CA PHE A 6 13.49 9.54 5.13
C PHE A 6 12.31 8.58 5.19
N SER A 7 12.58 7.28 5.26
CA SER A 7 11.56 6.25 5.38
C SER A 7 12.02 5.15 6.34
N HIS A 8 11.43 5.16 7.54
CA HIS A 8 11.85 4.29 8.65
C HIS A 8 11.90 2.81 8.26
N TYR A 9 10.86 2.34 7.59
CA TYR A 9 10.64 0.93 7.29
C TYR A 9 10.93 0.55 5.84
N ALA A 10 11.58 1.42 5.05
CA ALA A 10 11.80 1.14 3.63
C ALA A 10 12.42 -0.25 3.40
N GLY A 11 11.77 -1.00 2.51
CA GLY A 11 12.25 -2.28 2.01
C GLY A 11 12.85 -2.14 0.62
N SER A 12 13.03 -3.29 -0.02
CA SER A 12 13.53 -3.46 -1.39
C SER A 12 13.33 -4.93 -1.78
N PRO A 13 13.52 -5.32 -3.05
CA PRO A 13 13.42 -6.72 -3.49
C PRO A 13 14.25 -7.71 -2.66
N GLU A 14 15.42 -7.30 -2.16
CA GLU A 14 16.27 -8.14 -1.29
C GLU A 14 15.73 -8.27 0.15
N HIS A 15 15.13 -7.18 0.66
CA HIS A 15 14.83 -7.03 2.09
C HIS A 15 13.37 -7.35 2.46
N GLY A 16 12.44 -7.23 1.51
CA GLY A 16 11.01 -7.47 1.71
C GLY A 16 10.17 -6.18 1.76
N MET A 17 9.01 -6.25 2.43
CA MET A 17 7.88 -5.30 2.34
C MET A 17 8.24 -3.82 2.50
N VAL A 18 7.27 -2.95 2.15
CA VAL A 18 7.40 -1.48 2.06
C VAL A 18 8.19 -1.06 0.81
N PHE A 19 7.72 -1.53 -0.36
CA PHE A 19 8.37 -1.37 -1.65
C PHE A 19 8.14 -0.02 -2.34
N ARG A 20 7.11 0.76 -1.99
CA ARG A 20 6.77 2.00 -2.72
C ARG A 20 7.94 2.99 -2.76
N ASN A 21 8.64 3.19 -1.65
CA ASN A 21 9.77 4.12 -1.59
C ASN A 21 10.92 3.67 -2.49
N TYR A 22 11.22 2.36 -2.51
CA TYR A 22 12.16 1.76 -3.44
C TYR A 22 11.69 1.94 -4.91
N ALA A 23 10.42 1.66 -5.20
CA ALA A 23 9.84 1.74 -6.54
C ALA A 23 9.91 3.17 -7.10
N MET A 24 9.56 4.16 -6.29
CA MET A 24 9.66 5.58 -6.65
C MET A 24 11.12 6.01 -6.82
N ALA A 25 12.01 5.61 -5.90
CA ALA A 25 13.42 5.94 -5.98
C ALA A 25 14.07 5.38 -7.25
N ARG A 26 13.80 4.12 -7.59
CA ARG A 26 14.31 3.48 -8.81
C ARG A 26 13.86 4.21 -10.06
N GLU A 27 12.61 4.67 -10.08
CA GLU A 27 12.06 5.41 -11.22
C GLU A 27 12.67 6.82 -11.35
N TRP A 28 12.89 7.52 -10.23
CA TRP A 28 13.66 8.77 -10.25
C TRP A 28 15.12 8.57 -10.68
N VAL A 29 15.75 7.45 -10.32
CA VAL A 29 17.09 7.09 -10.84
C VAL A 29 17.04 6.90 -12.35
N ARG A 30 16.02 6.23 -12.90
CA ARG A 30 15.83 6.08 -14.36
C ARG A 30 15.63 7.43 -15.07
N GLN A 31 15.08 8.42 -14.37
CA GLN A 31 14.94 9.80 -14.84
C GLN A 31 16.23 10.63 -14.68
N GLY A 32 17.32 10.04 -14.19
CA GLY A 32 18.63 10.69 -14.06
C GLY A 32 18.87 11.41 -12.73
N HIS A 33 18.04 11.18 -11.71
CA HIS A 33 18.22 11.76 -10.38
C HIS A 33 19.15 10.90 -9.49
N ASP A 34 19.91 11.54 -8.59
CA ASP A 34 20.66 10.84 -7.53
C ASP A 34 19.75 10.68 -6.30
N VAL A 35 19.34 9.45 -5.99
CA VAL A 35 18.35 9.19 -4.95
C VAL A 35 18.96 8.44 -3.77
N THR A 36 18.74 8.98 -2.57
CA THR A 36 19.14 8.36 -1.30
C THR A 36 17.92 8.01 -0.45
N ILE A 37 17.81 6.76 0.01
CA ILE A 37 16.83 6.33 1.01
C ILE A 37 17.55 6.16 2.35
N VAL A 38 17.08 6.89 3.37
CA VAL A 38 17.55 6.75 4.75
C VAL A 38 16.54 5.91 5.51
N ALA A 39 16.95 4.75 6.02
CA ALA A 39 16.05 3.80 6.66
C ALA A 39 16.67 3.20 7.92
N SER A 40 15.85 2.67 8.83
CA SER A 40 16.37 1.90 9.97
C SER A 40 16.93 0.58 9.47
N GLY A 41 18.01 0.11 10.11
CA GLY A 41 18.64 -1.18 9.89
C GLY A 41 17.85 -2.34 10.50
N TYR A 42 16.83 -2.06 11.31
CA TYR A 42 15.88 -3.06 11.80
C TYR A 42 14.42 -2.66 11.54
N SER A 43 13.62 -3.61 11.06
CA SER A 43 12.18 -3.47 10.87
C SER A 43 11.48 -4.83 10.99
N HIS A 44 10.45 -4.92 11.82
CA HIS A 44 9.67 -6.16 12.01
C HIS A 44 8.85 -6.58 10.78
N VAL A 45 8.70 -5.70 9.77
CA VAL A 45 7.99 -5.99 8.52
C VAL A 45 8.90 -6.45 7.38
N ARG A 46 10.22 -6.45 7.59
CA ARG A 46 11.20 -6.95 6.60
C ARG A 46 11.46 -8.44 6.79
N GLN A 47 11.64 -9.13 5.67
CA GLN A 47 11.99 -10.55 5.64
C GLN A 47 13.48 -10.73 5.95
N HIS A 48 14.33 -9.90 5.35
CA HIS A 48 15.77 -9.86 5.59
C HIS A 48 16.17 -8.47 6.08
N GLN A 49 16.99 -8.42 7.12
CA GLN A 49 17.56 -7.16 7.61
C GLN A 49 18.89 -6.89 6.89
N PRO A 50 19.21 -5.62 6.60
CA PRO A 50 20.51 -5.26 6.07
C PRO A 50 21.63 -5.64 7.06
N THR A 51 22.77 -6.06 6.51
CA THR A 51 23.97 -6.38 7.31
C THR A 51 25.01 -5.29 7.13
N PHE A 52 25.42 -4.66 8.24
CA PHE A 52 26.47 -3.65 8.25
C PHE A 52 27.11 -3.56 9.64
N LYS A 53 28.31 -2.98 9.73
CA LYS A 53 29.03 -2.74 10.99
C LYS A 53 28.85 -1.30 11.43
N GLY A 54 28.80 -1.08 12.75
CA GLY A 54 28.70 0.27 13.32
C GLY A 54 27.27 0.83 13.32
N ARG A 55 27.15 2.17 13.33
CA ARG A 55 25.86 2.87 13.44
C ARG A 55 25.23 3.24 12.10
N VAL A 56 26.02 3.21 11.02
CA VAL A 56 25.58 3.57 9.66
C VAL A 56 26.14 2.56 8.68
N GLY A 57 25.29 2.01 7.82
CA GLY A 57 25.65 1.19 6.66
C GLY A 57 25.23 1.88 5.36
N ILE A 58 26.00 1.68 4.30
CA ILE A 58 25.66 2.18 2.96
C ILE A 58 25.57 0.99 2.01
N GLN A 59 24.53 0.96 1.17
CA GLN A 59 24.32 -0.07 0.17
C GLN A 59 23.78 0.58 -1.11
N MET A 60 24.22 0.11 -2.28
CA MET A 60 23.66 0.52 -3.57
C MET A 60 22.73 -0.58 -4.09
N LEU A 61 21.49 -0.24 -4.41
CA LEU A 61 20.48 -1.16 -4.92
C LEU A 61 19.82 -0.55 -6.16
N ASP A 62 20.05 -1.13 -7.35
CA ASP A 62 19.50 -0.63 -8.61
C ASP A 62 19.74 0.87 -8.85
N GLY A 63 20.94 1.35 -8.47
CA GLY A 63 21.33 2.76 -8.54
C GLY A 63 20.79 3.65 -7.40
N VAL A 64 19.93 3.13 -6.52
CA VAL A 64 19.45 3.82 -5.31
C VAL A 64 20.45 3.65 -4.17
N ARG A 65 20.84 4.75 -3.53
CA ARG A 65 21.71 4.73 -2.34
C ARG A 65 20.89 4.51 -1.08
N TYR A 66 21.05 3.37 -0.44
CA TYR A 66 20.50 3.12 0.90
C TYR A 66 21.50 3.55 1.98
N VAL A 67 21.02 4.31 2.94
CA VAL A 67 21.71 4.67 4.18
C VAL A 67 20.95 4.02 5.33
N TRP A 68 21.50 2.93 5.84
CA TRP A 68 20.95 2.16 6.94
C TRP A 68 21.44 2.73 8.27
N LEU A 69 20.54 3.25 9.09
CA LEU A 69 20.85 3.70 10.45
C LEU A 69 20.64 2.55 11.43
N TRP A 70 21.46 2.43 12.46
CA TRP A 70 21.23 1.42 13.50
C TRP A 70 19.80 1.52 14.07
N GLY A 71 19.14 0.39 14.29
CA GLY A 71 17.78 0.35 14.85
C GLY A 71 17.70 -0.68 15.97
N PRO A 72 17.02 -0.37 17.09
CA PRO A 72 16.85 -1.34 18.16
C PRO A 72 16.04 -2.53 17.66
N ARG A 73 16.44 -3.74 18.06
CA ARG A 73 15.69 -4.97 17.77
C ARG A 73 14.58 -5.13 18.80
N TYR A 74 13.40 -5.54 18.36
CA TYR A 74 12.25 -5.76 19.22
C TYR A 74 11.36 -6.88 18.66
N SER A 75 10.58 -7.53 19.52
CA SER A 75 9.57 -8.49 19.06
C SER A 75 8.50 -7.78 18.24
N PRO A 76 8.05 -8.34 17.09
CA PRO A 76 6.97 -7.76 16.29
C PRO A 76 5.72 -7.42 17.11
N ALA A 77 5.41 -8.17 18.17
CA ALA A 77 4.26 -7.94 19.05
C ALA A 77 4.46 -6.77 20.05
N SER A 78 5.67 -6.24 20.21
CA SER A 78 5.98 -5.22 21.22
C SER A 78 5.62 -3.80 20.73
N HIS A 79 4.54 -3.24 21.27
CA HIS A 79 4.17 -1.84 21.03
C HIS A 79 5.25 -0.86 21.50
N PHE A 80 5.80 -1.07 22.70
CA PHE A 80 6.87 -0.23 23.24
C PHE A 80 8.14 -0.30 22.39
N GLY A 81 8.53 -1.49 21.94
CA GLY A 81 9.68 -1.66 21.05
C GLY A 81 9.52 -0.90 19.73
N ARG A 82 8.31 -0.89 19.15
CA ARG A 82 7.98 -0.10 17.96
C ARG A 82 8.16 1.41 18.22
N VAL A 83 7.64 1.93 19.34
CA VAL A 83 7.78 3.35 19.71
C VAL A 83 9.24 3.72 19.96
N ALA A 84 10.00 2.90 20.70
CA ALA A 84 11.42 3.11 20.94
C ALA A 84 12.21 3.13 19.63
N SER A 85 11.88 2.24 18.68
CA SER A 85 12.47 2.25 17.34
C SER A 85 12.16 3.52 16.55
N MET A 86 10.92 4.04 16.62
CA MET A 86 10.55 5.31 15.97
C MET A 86 11.36 6.48 16.54
N GLY A 87 11.49 6.55 17.87
CA GLY A 87 12.29 7.57 18.55
C GLY A 87 13.77 7.48 18.19
N ALA A 88 14.37 6.29 18.27
CA ALA A 88 15.77 6.05 17.93
C ALA A 88 16.07 6.42 16.48
N TYR A 89 15.21 6.02 15.53
CA TYR A 89 15.38 6.35 14.12
C TYR A 89 15.26 7.87 13.88
N THR A 90 14.25 8.53 14.46
CA THR A 90 14.04 9.98 14.32
C THR A 90 15.23 10.78 14.86
N LEU A 91 15.72 10.40 16.05
CA LEU A 91 16.90 11.03 16.66
C LEU A 91 18.16 10.80 15.82
N GLN A 92 18.37 9.61 15.28
CA GLN A 92 19.53 9.34 14.43
C GLN A 92 19.48 10.09 13.11
N CYS A 93 18.30 10.23 12.48
CA CYS A 93 18.11 11.09 11.30
C CYS A 93 18.44 12.56 11.61
N GLN A 94 18.28 12.97 12.88
CA GLN A 94 18.55 14.31 13.34
C GLN A 94 20.04 14.57 13.60
N LEU A 95 20.77 13.55 14.07
CA LEU A 95 22.13 13.66 14.58
C LEU A 95 23.20 13.22 13.58
N PHE A 96 22.93 12.20 12.78
CA PHE A 96 23.96 11.65 11.89
C PHE A 96 24.08 12.43 10.59
N PRO A 97 25.31 12.78 10.18
CA PRO A 97 25.53 13.37 8.89
C PRO A 97 25.19 12.33 7.81
N LEU A 98 24.24 12.65 6.95
CA LEU A 98 24.07 11.92 5.70
C LEU A 98 25.29 12.17 4.81
N PRO A 99 25.60 11.26 3.85
CA PRO A 99 26.80 11.32 3.03
C PRO A 99 27.17 12.76 2.63
N ALA A 100 28.23 13.25 3.25
CA ALA A 100 28.64 14.63 3.18
C ALA A 100 29.37 14.85 1.86
N GLY A 101 28.84 15.74 1.02
CA GLY A 101 29.45 16.08 -0.27
C GLY A 101 28.49 16.56 -1.33
N ARG A 102 27.17 16.41 -1.14
CA ARG A 102 26.15 16.84 -2.12
C ARG A 102 25.08 17.72 -1.48
N ARG A 103 24.66 18.77 -2.20
CA ARG A 103 23.51 19.59 -1.82
C ARG A 103 22.24 18.86 -2.23
N TYR A 104 21.32 18.61 -1.31
CA TYR A 104 20.01 18.04 -1.64
C TYR A 104 19.11 19.11 -2.25
N ASP A 105 18.39 18.75 -3.31
CA ASP A 105 17.39 19.60 -3.97
C ASP A 105 15.99 19.31 -3.44
N VAL A 106 15.71 18.05 -3.08
CA VAL A 106 14.43 17.58 -2.53
C VAL A 106 14.67 16.67 -1.33
N VAL A 107 13.92 16.91 -0.26
CA VAL A 107 13.89 16.09 0.95
C VAL A 107 12.45 15.61 1.16
N ILE A 108 12.27 14.30 1.31
CA ILE A 108 10.97 13.66 1.48
C ILE A 108 10.91 13.01 2.85
N ALA A 109 9.93 13.41 3.67
CA ALA A 109 9.57 12.71 4.89
C ALA A 109 8.42 11.74 4.59
N SER A 110 8.72 10.45 4.45
CA SER A 110 7.71 9.42 4.18
C SER A 110 7.26 8.78 5.50
N SER A 111 5.97 8.88 5.81
CA SER A 111 5.34 8.23 6.96
C SER A 111 5.17 6.72 6.69
N PRO A 112 5.02 5.86 7.72
CA PRO A 112 3.72 5.75 8.36
C PRO A 112 3.62 6.56 9.65
N HIS A 113 4.71 6.71 10.42
CA HIS A 113 4.73 7.66 11.52
C HIS A 113 5.25 9.04 11.04
N PRO A 114 4.69 10.15 11.53
CA PRO A 114 5.00 11.49 11.00
C PRO A 114 6.28 12.12 11.56
N PHE A 115 6.96 11.49 12.53
CA PHE A 115 8.07 12.14 13.26
C PHE A 115 9.30 12.44 12.39
N THR A 116 9.46 11.78 11.24
CA THR A 116 10.54 12.03 10.28
C THR A 116 10.47 13.42 9.65
N ILE A 117 9.33 14.11 9.77
CA ILE A 117 9.17 15.47 9.26
C ILE A 117 10.13 16.47 9.92
N TYR A 118 10.46 16.31 11.20
CA TYR A 118 11.35 17.22 11.91
C TYR A 118 12.79 17.17 11.39
N PRO A 119 13.47 16.01 11.35
CA PRO A 119 14.81 15.93 10.77
C PRO A 119 14.79 16.26 9.27
N ALA A 120 13.75 15.88 8.53
CA ALA A 120 13.60 16.23 7.12
C ALA A 120 13.53 17.75 6.90
N ALA A 121 12.72 18.47 7.67
CA ALA A 121 12.59 19.92 7.57
C ALA A 121 13.90 20.63 7.92
N ARG A 122 14.63 20.16 8.94
CA ARG A 122 15.96 20.71 9.28
C ARG A 122 16.96 20.50 8.15
N LEU A 123 17.01 19.28 7.59
CA LEU A 123 17.91 18.98 6.47
C LEU A 123 17.56 19.84 5.26
N ALA A 124 16.27 19.94 4.94
CA ALA A 124 15.79 20.75 3.83
C ALA A 124 16.19 22.22 4.00
N ARG A 125 16.09 22.78 5.21
CA ARG A 125 16.53 24.15 5.51
C ARG A 125 18.05 24.32 5.33
N ARG A 126 18.84 23.38 5.87
CA ARG A 126 20.31 23.39 5.74
C ARG A 126 20.77 23.37 4.28
N HIS A 127 20.07 22.63 3.42
CA HIS A 127 20.42 22.51 2.00
C HIS A 127 19.67 23.48 1.07
N LYS A 128 18.77 24.31 1.61
CA LYS A 128 17.82 25.12 0.83
C LYS A 128 17.08 24.26 -0.20
N ALA A 129 16.70 23.04 0.19
CA ALA A 129 16.01 22.02 -0.61
C ALA A 129 14.49 22.17 -0.48
N ARG A 130 13.69 21.67 -1.42
CA ARG A 130 12.24 21.55 -1.29
C ARG A 130 11.87 20.40 -0.34
N LEU A 131 10.82 20.57 0.48
CA LEU A 131 10.37 19.58 1.46
C LEU A 131 9.04 18.98 1.01
N ILE A 132 8.99 17.65 0.91
CA ILE A 132 7.76 16.90 0.68
C ILE A 132 7.42 16.13 1.95
N PHE A 133 6.16 16.17 2.37
CA PHE A 133 5.62 15.28 3.39
C PHE A 133 4.74 14.22 2.72
N ASP A 134 5.21 12.98 2.69
CA ASP A 134 4.57 11.86 2.02
C ASP A 134 3.84 10.96 3.02
N ILE A 135 2.53 11.12 3.10
CA ILE A 135 1.64 10.45 4.03
C ILE A 135 1.24 9.09 3.45
N ARG A 136 1.77 8.02 4.04
CA ARG A 136 1.46 6.65 3.66
C ARG A 136 0.20 6.12 4.34
N ASP A 137 0.05 6.46 5.61
CA ASP A 137 -1.10 6.21 6.46
C ASP A 137 -1.37 7.50 7.25
N LEU A 138 -2.65 7.80 7.52
CA LEU A 138 -3.04 8.99 8.29
C LEU A 138 -2.78 8.72 9.78
N TRP A 139 -1.58 8.99 10.26
CA TRP A 139 -1.25 8.90 11.68
C TRP A 139 -1.34 10.30 12.28
N PRO A 140 -2.31 10.53 13.19
CA PRO A 140 -2.76 9.57 14.20
C PRO A 140 -4.09 8.82 13.94
N LEU A 141 -4.84 9.11 12.87
CA LEU A 141 -6.15 8.49 12.64
C LEU A 141 -6.13 6.96 12.56
N THR A 142 -5.11 6.35 11.95
CA THR A 142 -4.99 4.89 11.84
C THR A 142 -4.93 4.21 13.21
N PRO A 143 -4.02 4.56 14.15
CA PRO A 143 -4.06 3.95 15.47
C PRO A 143 -5.32 4.28 16.27
N ILE A 144 -5.99 5.42 16.04
CA ILE A 144 -7.27 5.76 16.69
C ILE A 144 -8.40 4.84 16.20
N HIS A 145 -8.57 4.70 14.89
CA HIS A 145 -9.74 4.04 14.31
C HIS A 145 -9.56 2.55 14.04
N LEU A 146 -8.33 2.06 13.90
CA LEU A 146 -8.05 0.63 13.68
C LEU A 146 -7.38 -0.04 14.89
N GLY A 147 -6.86 0.75 15.83
CA GLY A 147 -6.19 0.25 17.04
C GLY A 147 -6.82 0.72 18.34
N ASP A 148 -7.99 1.38 18.26
CA ASP A 148 -8.77 1.91 19.39
C ASP A 148 -7.96 2.81 20.36
N ALA A 149 -6.91 3.47 19.85
CA ALA A 149 -6.06 4.31 20.67
C ALA A 149 -6.81 5.60 21.08
N PRO A 150 -6.81 5.97 22.38
CA PRO A 150 -7.52 7.15 22.84
C PRO A 150 -6.87 8.44 22.34
N THR A 151 -7.70 9.40 21.90
CA THR A 151 -7.26 10.69 21.34
C THR A 151 -6.46 11.56 22.33
N TRP A 152 -6.64 11.35 23.63
CA TRP A 152 -5.89 12.07 24.68
C TRP A 152 -4.48 11.52 24.91
N HIS A 153 -4.16 10.31 24.40
CA HIS A 153 -2.89 9.66 24.67
C HIS A 153 -1.71 10.53 24.20
N PRO A 154 -0.66 10.75 25.02
CA PRO A 154 0.44 11.67 24.67
C PRO A 154 1.12 11.34 23.34
N PHE A 155 1.31 10.05 23.04
CA PHE A 155 1.86 9.61 21.76
C PHE A 155 0.98 9.98 20.55
N ILE A 156 -0.34 9.91 20.71
CA ILE A 156 -1.32 10.28 19.68
C ILE A 156 -1.26 11.79 19.42
N ARG A 157 -1.21 12.60 20.48
CA ARG A 157 -1.02 14.05 20.39
C ARG A 157 0.32 14.43 19.75
N ALA A 158 1.39 13.72 20.08
CA ALA A 158 2.70 13.94 19.48
C ALA A 158 2.71 13.64 17.97
N MET A 159 2.04 12.55 17.55
CA MET A 159 1.85 12.26 16.13
C MET A 159 1.04 13.35 15.42
N GLN A 160 -0.07 13.81 16.02
CA GLN A 160 -0.85 14.92 15.48
C GLN A 160 0.00 16.18 15.31
N ALA A 161 0.81 16.53 16.32
CA ALA A 161 1.68 17.70 16.25
C ALA A 161 2.73 17.60 15.11
N ALA A 162 3.21 16.39 14.82
CA ALA A 162 4.14 16.16 13.71
C ALA A 162 3.42 16.23 12.34
N GLU A 163 2.23 15.66 12.22
CA GLU A 163 1.40 15.75 11.00
C GLU A 163 1.02 17.21 10.70
N ASP A 164 0.54 17.94 11.71
CA ASP A 164 0.26 19.37 11.66
C ASP A 164 1.50 20.17 11.21
N TYR A 165 2.67 19.85 11.77
CA TYR A 165 3.92 20.49 11.37
C TYR A 165 4.23 20.23 9.89
N GLY A 166 4.06 19.00 9.41
CA GLY A 166 4.22 18.65 8.01
C GLY A 166 3.28 19.44 7.09
N CYS A 167 2.00 19.50 7.43
CA CYS A 167 1.00 20.27 6.68
C CYS A 167 1.37 21.76 6.60
N ARG A 168 1.80 22.35 7.72
CA ARG A 168 2.14 23.79 7.81
C ARG A 168 3.47 24.16 7.16
N HIS A 169 4.42 23.24 7.01
CA HIS A 169 5.79 23.58 6.59
C HIS A 169 6.27 22.90 5.29
N ALA A 170 5.68 21.79 4.86
CA ALA A 170 6.07 21.14 3.61
C ALA A 170 5.73 22.00 2.38
N ASP A 171 6.58 21.98 1.36
CA ASP A 171 6.29 22.64 0.10
C ASP A 171 5.16 21.92 -0.67
N LEU A 172 5.06 20.59 -0.49
CA LEU A 172 4.04 19.72 -1.05
C LEU A 172 3.73 18.59 -0.05
N VAL A 173 2.46 18.25 0.09
CA VAL A 173 2.01 17.07 0.83
C VAL A 173 1.46 16.06 -0.16
N THR A 174 2.06 14.87 -0.21
CA THR A 174 1.50 13.73 -0.94
C THR A 174 0.81 12.79 0.02
N ALA A 175 -0.30 12.18 -0.38
CA ALA A 175 -0.96 11.20 0.47
C ALA A 175 -1.50 10.01 -0.33
N VAL A 176 -1.43 8.83 0.27
CA VAL A 176 -2.03 7.61 -0.27
C VAL A 176 -3.56 7.68 -0.29
N PRO A 177 -4.25 8.12 0.77
CA PRO A 177 -5.70 8.31 0.74
C PRO A 177 -6.04 9.54 -0.12
N HIS A 178 -6.76 9.32 -1.22
CA HIS A 178 -6.98 10.34 -2.26
C HIS A 178 -7.94 11.46 -1.86
N ASN A 179 -8.80 11.22 -0.87
CA ASN A 179 -9.76 12.19 -0.34
C ASN A 179 -9.27 12.84 0.99
N ALA A 180 -7.97 12.78 1.29
CA ALA A 180 -7.42 13.31 2.54
C ALA A 180 -7.32 14.85 2.60
N GLU A 181 -7.50 15.56 1.49
CA GLU A 181 -7.26 17.00 1.43
C GLU A 181 -8.05 17.81 2.49
N PRO A 182 -9.37 17.64 2.66
CA PRO A 182 -10.12 18.43 3.63
C PRO A 182 -9.63 18.21 5.07
N TYR A 183 -9.26 16.97 5.39
CA TYR A 183 -8.66 16.64 6.69
C TYR A 183 -7.31 17.33 6.86
N LEU A 184 -6.42 17.23 5.88
CA LEU A 184 -5.09 17.84 5.97
C LEU A 184 -5.14 19.37 5.98
N GLN A 185 -6.11 19.97 5.29
CA GLN A 185 -6.40 21.40 5.38
C GLN A 185 -6.81 21.79 6.80
N SER A 186 -7.63 20.99 7.48
CA SER A 186 -7.96 21.19 8.90
C SER A 186 -6.73 21.11 9.83
N ARG A 187 -5.63 20.50 9.37
CA ARG A 187 -4.33 20.43 10.07
C ARG A 187 -3.34 21.54 9.69
N GLY A 188 -3.75 22.44 8.79
CA GLY A 188 -2.98 23.61 8.38
C GLY A 188 -2.29 23.46 7.01
N LEU A 189 -2.70 22.49 6.19
CA LEU A 189 -2.28 22.42 4.79
C LEU A 189 -2.88 23.58 4.00
N ALA A 190 -2.03 24.32 3.28
CA ALA A 190 -2.50 25.39 2.40
C ALA A 190 -3.10 24.80 1.12
N ALA A 191 -4.13 25.46 0.58
CA ALA A 191 -4.77 25.08 -0.68
C ALA A 191 -3.76 24.96 -1.83
N GLY A 192 -3.97 23.99 -2.72
CA GLY A 192 -3.11 23.73 -3.87
C GLY A 192 -1.78 23.04 -3.55
N ARG A 193 -1.53 22.67 -2.28
CA ARG A 193 -0.31 21.94 -1.87
C ARG A 193 -0.56 20.47 -1.52
N PHE A 194 -1.72 19.95 -1.89
CA PHE A 194 -2.05 18.55 -1.77
C PHE A 194 -1.91 17.86 -3.12
N LEU A 195 -1.31 16.67 -3.13
CA LEU A 195 -1.26 15.81 -4.31
C LEU A 195 -1.57 14.36 -3.92
N PRO A 196 -2.73 13.81 -4.31
CA PRO A 196 -3.06 12.41 -4.03
C PRO A 196 -2.15 11.49 -4.85
N ILE A 197 -1.38 10.63 -4.18
CA ILE A 197 -0.47 9.67 -4.80
C ILE A 197 -0.61 8.32 -4.11
N GLY A 198 -1.29 7.39 -4.79
CA GLY A 198 -1.49 6.02 -4.33
C GLY A 198 -0.18 5.20 -4.23
N ASN A 199 -0.34 3.92 -3.92
CA ASN A 199 0.77 2.98 -3.87
C ASN A 199 1.44 2.76 -5.23
N GLY A 200 0.67 2.96 -6.31
CA GLY A 200 1.14 2.84 -7.68
C GLY A 200 1.34 1.40 -8.15
N ALA A 201 1.14 1.20 -9.44
CA ALA A 201 1.32 -0.05 -10.14
C ALA A 201 2.72 -0.09 -10.78
N LEU A 202 3.32 -1.29 -10.73
CA LEU A 202 4.58 -1.57 -11.41
C LEU A 202 4.31 -2.53 -12.55
N VAL A 203 4.61 -2.09 -13.77
CA VAL A 203 4.62 -2.98 -14.93
C VAL A 203 5.88 -3.81 -14.86
N ASP A 204 5.73 -5.10 -14.55
CA ASP A 204 6.85 -6.03 -14.61
C ASP A 204 7.19 -6.33 -16.07
N THR A 205 8.45 -6.16 -16.45
CA THR A 205 8.96 -6.51 -17.78
C THR A 205 9.34 -7.99 -17.89
N VAL A 206 9.26 -8.72 -16.78
CA VAL A 206 9.66 -10.12 -16.68
C VAL A 206 8.43 -11.00 -16.83
N PRO A 207 8.45 -12.04 -17.69
CA PRO A 207 7.30 -12.91 -17.91
C PRO A 207 6.81 -13.59 -16.62
N PRO A 208 5.48 -13.83 -16.50
CA PRO A 208 4.91 -14.62 -15.42
C PRO A 208 5.51 -16.02 -15.34
N GLN A 209 5.54 -16.56 -14.13
CA GLN A 209 5.93 -17.95 -13.87
C GLN A 209 4.68 -18.84 -13.76
N PRO A 210 4.75 -20.11 -14.18
CA PRO A 210 3.64 -21.03 -14.02
C PRO A 210 3.30 -21.26 -12.55
N LEU A 211 2.02 -21.52 -12.28
CA LEU A 211 1.57 -21.93 -10.96
C LEU A 211 2.12 -23.32 -10.59
N PRO A 212 2.26 -23.63 -9.29
CA PRO A 212 2.45 -25.01 -8.85
C PRO A 212 1.35 -25.91 -9.43
N GLU A 213 1.71 -27.14 -9.81
CA GLU A 213 0.83 -28.08 -10.50
C GLU A 213 -0.50 -28.29 -9.76
N GLN A 214 -0.44 -28.49 -8.44
CA GLN A 214 -1.63 -28.62 -7.57
C GLN A 214 -2.59 -27.42 -7.66
N HIS A 215 -2.07 -26.19 -7.75
CA HIS A 215 -2.90 -24.99 -7.86
C HIS A 215 -3.53 -24.89 -9.26
N ALA A 216 -2.73 -25.19 -10.29
CA ALA A 216 -3.19 -25.19 -11.67
C ALA A 216 -4.26 -26.26 -11.93
N ALA A 217 -4.09 -27.45 -11.35
CA ALA A 217 -5.02 -28.57 -11.46
C ALA A 217 -6.36 -28.27 -10.78
N LEU A 218 -6.35 -27.68 -9.57
CA LEU A 218 -7.58 -27.25 -8.90
C LEU A 218 -8.37 -26.24 -9.75
N LEU A 219 -7.69 -25.19 -10.24
CA LEU A 219 -8.34 -24.17 -11.05
C LEU A 219 -8.89 -24.74 -12.36
N ALA A 220 -8.16 -25.66 -13.01
CA ALA A 220 -8.65 -26.36 -14.20
C ALA A 220 -9.91 -27.18 -13.88
N HIS A 221 -9.89 -27.97 -12.81
CA HIS A 221 -11.03 -28.76 -12.37
C HIS A 221 -12.28 -27.92 -12.08
N LEU A 222 -12.11 -26.76 -11.43
CA LEU A 222 -13.23 -25.84 -11.18
C LEU A 222 -13.81 -25.31 -12.50
N ARG A 223 -12.97 -24.89 -13.45
CA ARG A 223 -13.42 -24.42 -14.76
C ARG A 223 -14.11 -25.52 -15.57
N ASP A 224 -13.56 -26.73 -15.60
CA ASP A 224 -14.15 -27.89 -16.28
C ASP A 224 -15.52 -28.26 -15.69
N SER A 225 -15.74 -27.95 -14.40
CA SER A 225 -17.03 -28.12 -13.72
C SER A 225 -18.02 -26.95 -13.92
N ASN A 226 -17.67 -25.99 -14.79
CA ASN A 226 -18.43 -24.77 -15.06
C ASN A 226 -18.72 -23.95 -13.78
N ALA A 227 -17.75 -23.91 -12.86
CA ALA A 227 -17.81 -23.08 -11.67
C ALA A 227 -17.36 -21.66 -11.96
N PHE A 228 -18.00 -20.68 -11.31
CA PHE A 228 -17.54 -19.30 -11.27
C PHE A 228 -16.48 -19.13 -10.18
N ILE A 229 -15.30 -18.62 -10.54
CA ILE A 229 -14.13 -18.55 -9.66
C ILE A 229 -13.94 -17.10 -9.17
N LEU A 230 -14.28 -16.87 -7.90
CA LEU A 230 -13.96 -15.64 -7.20
C LEU A 230 -12.58 -15.78 -6.54
N GLY A 231 -11.59 -15.07 -7.04
CA GLY A 231 -10.20 -15.17 -6.59
C GLY A 231 -9.80 -14.10 -5.59
N TYR A 232 -8.88 -14.44 -4.70
CA TYR A 232 -8.16 -13.51 -3.85
C TYR A 232 -6.69 -13.89 -3.79
N ALA A 233 -5.78 -12.93 -4.02
CA ALA A 233 -4.33 -13.13 -3.89
C ALA A 233 -3.73 -12.10 -2.92
N GLY A 234 -3.29 -12.56 -1.76
CA GLY A 234 -2.70 -11.70 -0.73
C GLY A 234 -2.69 -12.31 0.66
N THR A 235 -2.25 -11.54 1.65
CA THR A 235 -2.24 -11.97 3.05
C THR A 235 -3.65 -12.22 3.57
N LEU A 236 -3.90 -13.35 4.22
CA LEU A 236 -5.14 -13.66 4.94
C LEU A 236 -5.05 -13.09 6.36
N GLY A 237 -4.98 -11.76 6.43
CA GLY A 237 -4.95 -11.00 7.66
C GLY A 237 -6.27 -10.28 7.90
N HIS A 238 -6.53 -9.95 9.17
CA HIS A 238 -7.76 -9.32 9.64
C HIS A 238 -8.19 -8.10 8.80
N ALA A 239 -7.24 -7.24 8.43
CA ALA A 239 -7.53 -6.02 7.66
C ALA A 239 -8.25 -6.26 6.32
N ASN A 240 -8.09 -7.44 5.70
CA ASN A 240 -8.66 -7.74 4.38
C ASN A 240 -10.11 -8.25 4.42
N ALA A 241 -10.71 -8.37 5.61
CA ALA A 241 -12.13 -8.69 5.83
C ALA A 241 -12.66 -9.86 4.96
N MET A 242 -11.89 -10.94 4.89
CA MET A 242 -12.26 -12.12 4.11
C MET A 242 -13.43 -12.89 4.73
N GLU A 243 -13.71 -12.65 6.01
CA GLU A 243 -14.83 -13.20 6.76
C GLU A 243 -16.16 -12.83 6.09
N ALA A 244 -16.29 -11.60 5.57
CA ALA A 244 -17.52 -11.12 4.96
C ALA A 244 -17.87 -11.85 3.65
N VAL A 245 -16.87 -12.16 2.82
CA VAL A 245 -17.09 -12.92 1.58
C VAL A 245 -17.34 -14.41 1.86
N VAL A 246 -16.74 -14.97 2.91
CA VAL A 246 -17.07 -16.33 3.37
C VAL A 246 -18.52 -16.40 3.87
N ASP A 247 -18.99 -15.40 4.63
CA ASP A 247 -20.39 -15.28 5.06
C ASP A 247 -21.39 -15.06 3.91
N ALA A 248 -20.90 -14.55 2.77
CA ALA A 248 -21.70 -14.30 1.58
C ALA A 248 -21.93 -15.58 0.75
N LEU A 249 -20.99 -16.53 0.74
CA LEU A 249 -21.06 -17.70 -0.14
C LEU A 249 -22.35 -18.53 0.01
N PRO A 250 -22.84 -18.88 1.20
CA PRO A 250 -24.09 -19.64 1.35
C PRO A 250 -25.33 -18.90 0.82
N ARG A 251 -25.23 -17.58 0.62
CA ARG A 251 -26.33 -16.71 0.19
C ARG A 251 -26.36 -16.52 -1.33
N THR A 252 -25.34 -16.98 -2.04
CA THR A 252 -25.27 -16.91 -3.51
C THR A 252 -26.11 -18.01 -4.15
N HIS A 253 -26.77 -17.68 -5.25
CA HIS A 253 -27.53 -18.63 -6.08
C HIS A 253 -26.65 -19.30 -7.15
N SER A 254 -25.57 -18.64 -7.54
CA SER A 254 -24.63 -19.12 -8.55
C SER A 254 -23.67 -20.17 -7.97
N ARG A 255 -23.17 -21.05 -8.83
CA ARG A 255 -22.13 -22.03 -8.48
C ARG A 255 -20.75 -21.34 -8.38
N VAL A 256 -20.59 -20.47 -7.38
CA VAL A 256 -19.33 -19.77 -7.10
C VAL A 256 -18.46 -20.56 -6.15
N HIS A 257 -17.16 -20.60 -6.45
CA HIS A 257 -16.09 -21.06 -5.57
C HIS A 257 -15.15 -19.89 -5.26
N LEU A 258 -14.88 -19.68 -3.97
CA LEU A 258 -13.89 -18.73 -3.49
C LEU A 258 -12.51 -19.39 -3.44
N VAL A 259 -11.55 -18.87 -4.19
CA VAL A 259 -10.16 -19.36 -4.20
C VAL A 259 -9.23 -18.31 -3.62
N MET A 260 -8.71 -18.58 -2.44
CA MET A 260 -7.80 -17.70 -1.71
C MET A 260 -6.36 -18.19 -1.80
N MET A 261 -5.50 -17.42 -2.44
CA MET A 261 -4.07 -17.66 -2.55
C MET A 261 -3.28 -16.77 -1.59
N GLY A 262 -2.70 -17.39 -0.57
CA GLY A 262 -1.88 -16.70 0.42
C GLY A 262 -1.90 -17.37 1.78
N ASP A 263 -1.40 -16.64 2.77
CA ASP A 263 -1.34 -17.10 4.15
C ASP A 263 -1.55 -15.93 5.12
N GLY A 264 -1.81 -16.23 6.39
CA GLY A 264 -1.97 -15.23 7.42
C GLY A 264 -2.78 -15.73 8.62
N SER A 265 -2.86 -14.87 9.64
CA SER A 265 -3.47 -15.19 10.94
C SER A 265 -4.95 -15.60 10.85
N SER A 266 -5.68 -15.16 9.83
CA SER A 266 -7.11 -15.45 9.67
C SER A 266 -7.37 -16.78 8.93
N ARG A 267 -6.36 -17.50 8.44
CA ARG A 267 -6.58 -18.70 7.63
C ARG A 267 -7.40 -19.77 8.36
N GLU A 268 -7.01 -20.12 9.59
CA GLU A 268 -7.69 -21.14 10.38
C GLU A 268 -9.12 -20.72 10.76
N SER A 269 -9.32 -19.44 11.11
CA SER A 269 -10.65 -18.92 11.44
C SER A 269 -11.59 -18.94 10.25
N LEU A 270 -11.10 -18.57 9.05
CA LEU A 270 -11.88 -18.63 7.81
C LEU A 270 -12.27 -20.07 7.45
N GLN A 271 -11.39 -21.06 7.65
CA GLN A 271 -11.70 -22.48 7.45
C GLN A 271 -12.80 -22.95 8.40
N LYS A 272 -12.68 -22.64 9.70
CA LYS A 272 -13.71 -22.97 10.70
C LYS A 272 -15.04 -22.29 10.38
N GLN A 273 -15.00 -21.04 9.92
CA GLN A 273 -16.19 -20.30 9.51
C GLN A 273 -16.90 -20.96 8.33
N ALA A 274 -16.15 -21.31 7.26
CA ALA A 274 -16.71 -22.00 6.10
C ALA A 274 -17.32 -23.36 6.48
N GLY A 275 -16.68 -24.11 7.39
CA GLY A 275 -17.22 -25.36 7.93
C GLY A 275 -18.53 -25.16 8.72
N ARG A 276 -18.59 -24.14 9.59
CA ARG A 276 -19.80 -23.80 10.35
C ARG A 276 -20.97 -23.39 9.43
N LEU A 277 -20.66 -22.72 8.33
CA LEU A 277 -21.64 -22.28 7.34
C LEU A 277 -22.05 -23.39 6.36
N GLY A 278 -21.41 -24.56 6.42
CA GLY A 278 -21.70 -25.68 5.51
C GLY A 278 -21.34 -25.41 4.06
N CYS A 279 -20.33 -24.57 3.79
CA CYS A 279 -19.88 -24.21 2.44
C CYS A 279 -18.38 -24.47 2.21
N LEU A 280 -17.77 -25.37 2.99
CA LEU A 280 -16.33 -25.62 2.96
C LEU A 280 -15.85 -26.14 1.59
N GLU A 281 -16.68 -26.90 0.88
CA GLU A 281 -16.44 -27.39 -0.48
C GLU A 281 -16.37 -26.28 -1.54
N ARG A 282 -16.86 -25.08 -1.20
CA ARG A 282 -16.83 -23.88 -2.05
C ARG A 282 -15.69 -22.93 -1.69
N VAL A 283 -14.87 -23.25 -0.68
CA VAL A 283 -13.78 -22.40 -0.20
C VAL A 283 -12.45 -23.12 -0.31
N HIS A 284 -11.57 -22.61 -1.17
CA HIS A 284 -10.28 -23.21 -1.46
C HIS A 284 -9.13 -22.32 -0.97
N PHE A 285 -8.21 -22.90 -0.20
CA PHE A 285 -7.03 -22.21 0.32
C PHE A 285 -5.77 -22.71 -0.37
N LEU A 286 -5.20 -21.90 -1.24
CA LEU A 286 -3.94 -22.17 -1.92
C LEU A 286 -2.75 -21.64 -1.11
N ALA A 287 -1.64 -22.38 -1.14
CA ALA A 287 -0.38 -21.93 -0.52
C ALA A 287 0.12 -20.63 -1.18
N PRO A 288 0.87 -19.78 -0.44
CA PRO A 288 1.47 -18.58 -1.02
C PRO A 288 2.42 -18.95 -2.17
N VAL A 289 2.44 -18.08 -3.18
CA VAL A 289 3.32 -18.20 -4.36
C VAL A 289 4.22 -16.98 -4.48
N THR A 290 5.22 -17.04 -5.35
CA THR A 290 6.07 -15.88 -5.64
C THR A 290 5.28 -14.79 -6.38
N ARG A 291 5.72 -13.53 -6.28
CA ARG A 291 5.08 -12.41 -7.00
C ARG A 291 4.96 -12.66 -8.51
N ARG A 292 5.91 -13.38 -9.12
CA ARG A 292 5.89 -13.73 -10.55
C ARG A 292 4.82 -14.73 -10.93
N GLN A 293 4.29 -15.49 -9.97
CA GLN A 293 3.24 -16.49 -10.20
C GLN A 293 1.83 -15.91 -10.03
N VAL A 294 1.70 -14.75 -9.37
CA VAL A 294 0.40 -14.07 -9.15
C VAL A 294 -0.33 -13.80 -10.47
N PRO A 295 0.30 -13.28 -11.55
CA PRO A 295 -0.41 -13.08 -12.83
C PRO A 295 -0.97 -14.38 -13.40
N SER A 296 -0.28 -15.51 -13.23
CA SER A 296 -0.77 -16.82 -13.69
C SER A 296 -1.98 -17.33 -12.91
N PHE A 297 -2.13 -16.91 -11.66
CA PHE A 297 -3.35 -17.13 -10.87
C PHE A 297 -4.48 -16.23 -11.35
N LEU A 298 -4.21 -14.93 -11.51
CA LEU A 298 -5.20 -13.95 -11.94
C LEU A 298 -5.78 -14.27 -13.34
N ASN A 299 -4.99 -14.82 -14.24
CA ASN A 299 -5.45 -15.27 -15.56
C ASN A 299 -6.36 -16.53 -15.52
N ARG A 300 -6.62 -17.10 -14.34
CA ARG A 300 -7.40 -18.34 -14.15
C ARG A 300 -8.60 -18.17 -13.23
N ILE A 301 -8.94 -16.94 -12.87
CA ILE A 301 -10.13 -16.58 -12.09
C ILE A 301 -11.06 -15.72 -12.94
N ASP A 302 -12.35 -15.69 -12.60
CA ASP A 302 -13.33 -14.88 -13.33
C ASP A 302 -13.41 -13.47 -12.76
N VAL A 303 -13.38 -13.34 -11.42
CA VAL A 303 -13.44 -12.06 -10.71
C VAL A 303 -12.46 -12.07 -9.54
N ALA A 304 -11.79 -10.95 -9.29
CA ALA A 304 -10.96 -10.77 -8.11
C ALA A 304 -11.73 -10.04 -6.99
N TYR A 305 -11.69 -10.58 -5.77
CA TYR A 305 -12.29 -9.94 -4.60
C TYR A 305 -11.30 -9.02 -3.88
N VAL A 306 -11.79 -7.85 -3.47
CA VAL A 306 -11.07 -6.90 -2.62
C VAL A 306 -12.00 -6.46 -1.50
N GLY A 307 -11.65 -6.75 -0.25
CA GLY A 307 -12.41 -6.33 0.93
C GLY A 307 -11.55 -5.59 1.95
N LEU A 308 -12.19 -4.70 2.72
CA LEU A 308 -11.69 -4.13 3.97
C LEU A 308 -12.85 -4.03 4.98
N HIS A 309 -12.55 -4.00 6.27
CA HIS A 309 -13.56 -3.73 7.29
C HIS A 309 -14.12 -2.30 7.15
N ALA A 310 -15.37 -2.09 7.56
CA ALA A 310 -15.93 -0.75 7.64
C ALA A 310 -15.12 0.08 8.66
N SER A 311 -14.66 1.26 8.24
CA SER A 311 -13.95 2.20 9.11
C SER A 311 -14.10 3.62 8.59
N PRO A 312 -14.29 4.63 9.47
CA PRO A 312 -14.27 6.04 9.08
C PRO A 312 -12.98 6.45 8.37
N LEU A 313 -11.88 5.72 8.58
CA LEU A 313 -10.60 5.97 7.93
C LEU A 313 -10.70 5.88 6.40
N TYR A 314 -11.53 4.97 5.88
CA TYR A 314 -11.63 4.75 4.43
C TYR A 314 -12.45 5.81 3.71
N ALA A 315 -13.13 6.71 4.45
CA ALA A 315 -13.70 7.92 3.86
C ALA A 315 -12.63 8.83 3.23
N TYR A 316 -11.38 8.76 3.71
CA TYR A 316 -10.24 9.48 3.13
C TYR A 316 -9.64 8.79 1.90
N GLY A 317 -10.07 7.58 1.56
CA GLY A 317 -9.57 6.79 0.43
C GLY A 317 -8.72 5.59 0.84
N ALA A 318 -8.66 4.58 -0.02
CA ALA A 318 -7.78 3.43 0.12
C ALA A 318 -6.94 3.24 -1.16
N SER A 319 -5.66 2.89 -1.00
CA SER A 319 -4.83 2.46 -2.13
C SER A 319 -4.27 1.07 -1.85
N LEU A 320 -4.96 0.06 -2.34
CA LEU A 320 -4.61 -1.32 -2.09
C LEU A 320 -3.62 -1.80 -3.15
N THR A 321 -2.46 -2.31 -2.74
CA THR A 321 -1.44 -2.78 -3.71
C THR A 321 -1.96 -3.90 -4.60
N LYS A 322 -2.76 -4.82 -4.07
CA LYS A 322 -3.35 -5.93 -4.82
C LYS A 322 -4.31 -5.47 -5.91
N LEU A 323 -4.99 -4.33 -5.72
CA LEU A 323 -5.89 -3.76 -6.71
C LEU A 323 -5.14 -3.45 -8.01
N ASN A 324 -3.92 -2.95 -7.88
CA ASN A 324 -3.06 -2.63 -9.01
C ASN A 324 -2.69 -3.89 -9.81
N ASP A 325 -2.37 -4.99 -9.12
CA ASP A 325 -2.06 -6.27 -9.76
C ASP A 325 -3.29 -6.84 -10.48
N TYR A 326 -4.49 -6.72 -9.90
CA TYR A 326 -5.74 -7.21 -10.51
C TYR A 326 -6.10 -6.41 -11.77
N MET A 327 -6.01 -5.08 -11.69
CA MET A 327 -6.22 -4.20 -12.84
C MET A 327 -5.19 -4.46 -13.94
N LEU A 328 -3.90 -4.58 -13.61
CA LEU A 328 -2.87 -4.90 -14.61
C LEU A 328 -3.10 -6.27 -15.25
N ALA A 329 -3.66 -7.24 -14.53
CA ALA A 329 -4.00 -8.55 -15.07
C ALA A 329 -5.29 -8.56 -15.93
N SER A 330 -5.98 -7.42 -16.06
CA SER A 330 -7.28 -7.32 -16.74
C SER A 330 -8.36 -8.22 -16.14
N VAL A 331 -8.34 -8.38 -14.81
CA VAL A 331 -9.37 -9.16 -14.10
C VAL A 331 -10.42 -8.20 -13.55
N PRO A 332 -11.72 -8.42 -13.80
CA PRO A 332 -12.76 -7.62 -13.20
C PRO A 332 -12.82 -7.81 -11.67
N ILE A 333 -13.23 -6.77 -10.96
CA ILE A 333 -13.04 -6.69 -9.50
C ILE A 333 -14.39 -6.56 -8.79
N LEU A 334 -14.63 -7.41 -7.79
CA LEU A 334 -15.64 -7.17 -6.78
C LEU A 334 -15.01 -6.43 -5.60
N TYR A 335 -15.43 -5.18 -5.41
CA TYR A 335 -14.79 -4.24 -4.52
C TYR A 335 -15.70 -3.90 -3.32
N SER A 336 -15.40 -4.48 -2.16
CA SER A 336 -16.11 -4.28 -0.89
C SER A 336 -15.28 -3.42 0.07
N VAL A 337 -15.11 -2.15 -0.30
CA VAL A 337 -14.38 -1.15 0.50
C VAL A 337 -15.24 0.11 0.58
N GLY A 338 -15.22 0.76 1.75
CA GLY A 338 -16.04 1.94 2.04
C GLY A 338 -15.46 3.26 1.52
N ASP A 339 -14.63 3.27 0.49
CA ASP A 339 -14.07 4.48 -0.09
C ASP A 339 -14.81 4.95 -1.36
N THR A 340 -15.01 6.26 -1.46
CA THR A 340 -15.66 6.92 -2.60
C THR A 340 -14.65 7.31 -3.66
N ASN A 341 -15.09 7.42 -4.91
CA ASN A 341 -14.22 7.74 -6.06
C ASN A 341 -13.05 6.75 -6.19
N ASN A 342 -13.28 5.48 -5.85
CA ASN A 342 -12.25 4.47 -5.89
C ASN A 342 -11.90 4.09 -7.35
N PRO A 343 -10.72 3.50 -7.59
CA PRO A 343 -10.28 3.13 -8.92
C PRO A 343 -11.23 2.20 -9.68
N VAL A 344 -11.97 1.31 -9.00
CA VAL A 344 -12.89 0.36 -9.65
C VAL A 344 -14.08 1.09 -10.24
N GLN A 345 -14.70 1.98 -9.45
CA GLN A 345 -15.79 2.83 -9.91
C GLN A 345 -15.34 3.78 -11.04
N ALA A 346 -14.16 4.42 -10.89
CA ALA A 346 -13.66 5.39 -11.86
C ALA A 346 -13.29 4.77 -13.22
N SER A 347 -12.92 3.49 -13.24
CA SER A 347 -12.51 2.77 -14.45
C SER A 347 -13.61 1.90 -15.06
N GLY A 348 -14.69 1.61 -14.33
CA GLY A 348 -15.65 0.58 -14.72
C GLY A 348 -15.08 -0.84 -14.63
N ALA A 349 -14.05 -1.07 -13.81
CA ALA A 349 -13.35 -2.35 -13.72
C ALA A 349 -14.11 -3.47 -12.97
N GLY A 350 -15.36 -3.24 -12.59
CA GLY A 350 -16.16 -4.21 -11.85
C GLY A 350 -17.25 -3.56 -11.00
N LEU A 351 -17.68 -4.25 -9.94
CA LEU A 351 -18.77 -3.81 -9.07
C LEU A 351 -18.25 -3.41 -7.69
N CYS A 352 -18.85 -2.35 -7.13
CA CYS A 352 -18.61 -1.94 -5.75
C CYS A 352 -19.81 -2.34 -4.86
N CYS A 353 -19.53 -2.76 -3.63
CA CYS A 353 -20.55 -3.04 -2.62
C CYS A 353 -20.11 -2.53 -1.24
N PRO A 354 -21.03 -2.33 -0.28
CA PRO A 354 -20.67 -1.92 1.06
C PRO A 354 -19.69 -2.89 1.76
N PRO A 355 -18.71 -2.38 2.53
CA PRO A 355 -17.79 -3.22 3.28
C PRO A 355 -18.52 -3.97 4.40
N GLY A 356 -18.23 -5.27 4.54
CA GLY A 356 -18.75 -6.08 5.64
C GLY A 356 -20.24 -6.43 5.57
N ASP A 357 -20.87 -6.33 4.38
CA ASP A 357 -22.26 -6.73 4.15
C ASP A 357 -22.33 -8.02 3.31
N PRO A 358 -22.54 -9.19 3.92
CA PRO A 358 -22.61 -10.46 3.20
C PRO A 358 -23.74 -10.56 2.17
N LEU A 359 -24.87 -9.87 2.37
CA LEU A 359 -25.98 -9.91 1.41
C LEU A 359 -25.65 -9.09 0.16
N ALA A 360 -25.08 -7.90 0.35
CA ALA A 360 -24.65 -7.07 -0.76
C ALA A 360 -23.51 -7.74 -1.56
N ILE A 361 -22.55 -8.37 -0.86
CA ILE A 361 -21.48 -9.15 -1.50
C ILE A 361 -22.07 -10.31 -2.30
N ALA A 362 -22.98 -11.11 -1.73
CA ALA A 362 -23.60 -12.23 -2.43
C ALA A 362 -24.36 -11.78 -3.68
N THR A 363 -25.13 -10.70 -3.56
CA THR A 363 -25.88 -10.10 -4.68
C THR A 363 -24.93 -9.67 -5.80
N ALA A 364 -23.82 -9.01 -5.46
CA ALA A 364 -22.83 -8.58 -6.44
C ALA A 364 -22.11 -9.77 -7.11
N ILE A 365 -21.83 -10.85 -6.35
CA ILE A 365 -21.28 -12.09 -6.91
C ILE A 365 -22.25 -12.68 -7.93
N ASP A 366 -23.53 -12.83 -7.59
CA ASP A 366 -24.53 -13.39 -8.50
C ASP A 366 -24.75 -12.52 -9.74
N GLN A 367 -24.72 -11.19 -9.58
CA GLN A 367 -24.76 -10.26 -10.71
C GLN A 367 -23.58 -10.48 -11.67
N MET A 368 -22.35 -10.57 -11.16
CA MET A 368 -21.18 -10.79 -12.00
C MET A 368 -21.15 -12.20 -12.61
N ALA A 369 -21.62 -13.22 -11.87
CA ALA A 369 -21.72 -14.59 -12.38
C ALA A 369 -22.77 -14.75 -13.49
N ALA A 370 -23.78 -13.89 -13.52
CA ALA A 370 -24.78 -13.85 -14.58
C ALA A 370 -24.34 -13.05 -15.83
N MET A 371 -23.22 -12.33 -15.78
CA MET A 371 -22.69 -11.58 -16.92
C MET A 371 -22.06 -12.52 -17.96
N SER A 372 -22.09 -12.11 -19.23
CA SER A 372 -21.34 -12.82 -20.26
C SER A 372 -19.82 -12.67 -20.05
N SER A 373 -19.06 -13.65 -20.53
CA SER A 373 -17.60 -13.60 -20.50
C SER A 373 -17.06 -12.33 -21.19
N ASP A 374 -17.69 -11.90 -22.30
CA ASP A 374 -17.31 -10.67 -23.00
C ASP A 374 -17.48 -9.42 -22.13
N HIS A 375 -18.56 -9.35 -21.34
CA HIS A 375 -18.80 -8.22 -20.44
C HIS A 375 -17.75 -8.18 -19.32
N LEU A 376 -17.44 -9.33 -18.72
CA LEU A 376 -16.40 -9.45 -17.69
C LEU A 376 -15.01 -9.09 -18.24
N HIS A 377 -14.68 -9.54 -19.46
CA HIS A 377 -13.44 -9.17 -20.14
C HIS A 377 -13.36 -7.67 -20.44
N ALA A 378 -14.48 -7.04 -20.85
CA ALA A 378 -14.53 -5.60 -21.09
C ALA A 378 -14.27 -4.79 -19.81
N MET A 379 -14.87 -5.20 -18.67
CA MET A 379 -14.59 -4.60 -17.36
C MET A 379 -13.10 -4.73 -17.00
N GLY A 380 -12.54 -5.94 -17.13
CA GLY A 380 -11.13 -6.19 -16.86
C GLY A 380 -10.20 -5.32 -17.72
N ALA A 381 -10.47 -5.23 -19.03
CA ALA A 381 -9.71 -4.39 -19.95
C ALA A 381 -9.77 -2.90 -19.58
N ALA A 382 -10.95 -2.39 -19.24
CA ALA A 382 -11.12 -1.00 -18.80
C ALA A 382 -10.30 -0.70 -17.53
N GLY A 383 -10.26 -1.64 -16.58
CA GLY A 383 -9.42 -1.54 -15.39
C GLY A 383 -7.92 -1.48 -15.72
N ARG A 384 -7.46 -2.31 -16.66
CA ARG A 384 -6.06 -2.30 -17.11
C ARG A 384 -5.68 -0.98 -17.76
N GLU A 385 -6.49 -0.51 -18.71
CA GLU A 385 -6.26 0.74 -19.43
C GLU A 385 -6.20 1.93 -18.46
N TRP A 386 -7.16 2.00 -17.54
CA TRP A 386 -7.18 3.04 -16.52
C TRP A 386 -5.93 3.00 -15.63
N CYS A 387 -5.49 1.80 -15.20
CA CYS A 387 -4.33 1.65 -14.33
C CYS A 387 -3.03 2.07 -15.03
N LEU A 388 -2.86 1.69 -16.30
CA LEU A 388 -1.72 2.11 -17.14
C LEU A 388 -1.70 3.63 -17.35
N ALA A 389 -2.87 4.25 -17.52
CA ALA A 389 -2.97 5.70 -17.73
C ALA A 389 -2.76 6.51 -16.44
N ASN A 390 -3.30 6.05 -15.30
CA ASN A 390 -3.46 6.90 -14.12
C ASN A 390 -2.61 6.53 -12.91
N ASN A 391 -2.21 5.26 -12.78
CA ASN A 391 -1.76 4.73 -11.50
C ASN A 391 -0.37 4.09 -11.56
N LEU A 392 0.40 4.29 -12.63
CA LEU A 392 1.78 3.81 -12.70
C LEU A 392 2.69 4.60 -11.76
N VAL A 393 3.63 3.91 -11.10
CA VAL A 393 4.69 4.56 -10.30
C VAL A 393 5.49 5.58 -11.15
N ALA A 394 5.70 5.30 -12.43
CA ALA A 394 6.30 6.23 -13.38
C ALA A 394 5.52 7.53 -13.59
N HIS A 395 4.18 7.47 -13.54
CA HIS A 395 3.34 8.67 -13.64
C HIS A 395 3.40 9.45 -12.34
N HIS A 396 3.27 8.76 -11.20
CA HIS A 396 3.33 9.37 -9.87
C HIS A 396 4.64 10.13 -9.64
N THR A 397 5.79 9.52 -9.94
CA THR A 397 7.11 10.12 -9.71
C THR A 397 7.35 11.37 -10.55
N ARG A 398 6.93 11.37 -11.82
CA ARG A 398 6.98 12.56 -12.69
C ARG A 398 6.06 13.65 -12.15
N HIS A 399 4.82 13.29 -11.82
CA HIS A 399 3.81 14.24 -11.33
C HIS A 399 4.23 14.91 -10.02
N ILE A 400 4.85 14.17 -9.09
CA ILE A 400 5.36 14.74 -7.84
C ILE A 400 6.39 15.85 -8.09
N LEU A 401 7.38 15.60 -8.96
CA LEU A 401 8.44 16.58 -9.20
C LEU A 401 7.91 17.78 -10.02
N SER A 402 7.09 17.53 -11.05
CA SER A 402 6.52 18.63 -11.84
C SER A 402 5.62 19.55 -11.00
N THR A 403 4.78 18.96 -10.13
CA THR A 403 3.93 19.74 -9.22
C THR A 403 4.77 20.52 -8.21
N LEU A 404 5.85 19.93 -7.69
CA LEU A 404 6.74 20.61 -6.77
C LEU A 404 7.44 21.83 -7.42
N GLU A 405 7.85 21.71 -8.68
CA GLU A 405 8.50 22.77 -9.46
C GLU A 405 7.54 23.94 -9.74
N GLN A 406 6.26 23.67 -10.00
CA GLN A 406 5.23 24.69 -10.23
C GLN A 406 4.85 25.46 -8.95
N LEU A 407 5.04 24.84 -7.78
CA LEU A 407 4.69 25.46 -6.51
C LEU A 407 5.74 26.51 -6.07
N PRO A 408 5.32 27.67 -5.57
CA PRO A 408 6.25 28.63 -5.00
C PRO A 408 6.89 28.02 -3.74
N SER A 409 8.20 28.21 -3.61
CA SER A 409 8.95 27.76 -2.44
C SER A 409 8.45 28.47 -1.18
N ARG A 410 8.23 27.74 -0.09
CA ARG A 410 7.94 28.38 1.19
C ARG A 410 9.17 29.14 1.69
N SER A 411 8.98 30.40 2.09
CA SER A 411 9.98 31.13 2.88
C SER A 411 10.18 30.39 4.20
N ARG A 412 11.39 29.86 4.41
CA ARG A 412 11.74 29.22 5.67
C ARG A 412 12.40 30.29 6.53
N ALA A 413 11.59 30.98 7.32
CA ALA A 413 12.10 31.92 8.33
C ALA A 413 13.17 31.20 9.18
N ALA A 414 14.27 31.93 9.45
CA ALA A 414 15.50 31.43 10.04
C ALA A 414 15.29 30.77 11.41
#